data_AF-A0A1Q4AX74-F1
#
_entry.id   AF-A0A1Q4AX74-F1
#
_cell.length_a   1.000
_cell.length_b   1.000
_cell.length_c   1.000
_cell.angle_alpha   90.00
_cell.angle_beta   90.00
_cell.angle_gamma   90.00
#
_symmetry.space_group_name_H-M   'P 1'
#
loop_
_entity.id
_entity.type
_entity.pdbx_description
1 polymer ?
#
loop_
_entity_poly.entity_id
_entity_poly.type
_entity_poly.pdbx_seq_one_letter_code
_entity_poly.pdbx_strand_id
1 'polypeptide(L)'
;MDILTILSVVVVGLLAGEEVAVRWAVHPALVALDDATQLRARQALIRTLRVLVPVIYFAGLAATIADLVVGGPDGLRLAAVVALVVWAGATFGGTVIINSAVIAWDPDAPPANWRGLVVRWARIDVVRSSAAVVALVLVAVAAVL
;
A
#
# COMPACT_ATOMS: atom_id res chain seq x y z
N MET A 1 8.94 -19.90 -15.76
CA MET A 1 8.12 -19.34 -14.68
C MET A 1 7.14 -20.39 -14.23
N ASP A 2 7.17 -20.73 -12.94
CA ASP A 2 6.15 -21.58 -12.34
C ASP A 2 4.92 -20.74 -11.93
N ILE A 3 3.89 -21.41 -11.44
CA ILE A 3 2.63 -20.76 -11.03
C ILE A 3 2.82 -19.81 -9.84
N LEU A 4 3.77 -20.06 -8.94
CA LEU A 4 4.03 -19.22 -7.77
C LEU A 4 4.65 -17.89 -8.18
N THR A 5 5.61 -17.93 -9.11
CA THR A 5 6.21 -16.72 -9.68
C THR A 5 5.14 -15.86 -10.35
N ILE A 6 4.25 -16.46 -11.16
CA ILE A 6 3.18 -15.74 -11.84
C ILE A 6 2.21 -15.11 -10.83
N LEU A 7 1.79 -15.88 -9.82
CA LEU A 7 0.90 -15.38 -8.76
C LEU A 7 1.54 -14.24 -7.98
N SER A 8 2.82 -14.34 -7.66
CA SER A 8 3.58 -13.29 -6.99
C SER A 8 3.57 -11.99 -7.80
N VAL A 9 3.95 -12.06 -9.08
CA VAL A 9 3.95 -10.90 -9.99
C VAL A 9 2.56 -10.28 -10.10
N VAL A 10 1.51 -11.09 -10.29
CA VAL A 10 0.14 -10.60 -10.44
C VAL A 10 -0.34 -9.90 -9.16
N VAL A 11 -0.22 -10.54 -8.00
CA VAL A 11 -0.78 -10.01 -6.76
C VAL A 11 0.03 -8.83 -6.23
N VAL A 12 1.37 -8.88 -6.30
CA VAL A 12 2.23 -7.72 -5.98
C VAL A 12 2.01 -6.59 -6.97
N GLY A 13 1.72 -6.89 -8.23
CA GLY A 13 1.32 -5.92 -9.24
C GLY A 13 0.02 -5.20 -8.91
N LEU A 14 -0.99 -5.92 -8.41
CA LEU A 14 -2.24 -5.33 -7.92
C LEU A 14 -1.99 -4.40 -6.72
N LEU A 15 -1.14 -4.81 -5.78
CA LEU A 15 -0.75 -3.98 -4.63
C LEU A 15 -0.06 -2.69 -5.10
N ALA A 16 0.97 -2.81 -5.94
CA ALA A 16 1.71 -1.66 -6.46
C ALA A 16 0.81 -0.72 -7.27
N GLY A 17 -0.06 -1.27 -8.12
CA GLY A 17 -1.00 -0.49 -8.92
C GLY A 17 -1.99 0.30 -8.08
N GLU A 18 -2.54 -0.31 -7.03
CA GLU A 18 -3.42 0.38 -6.08
C GLU A 18 -2.70 1.53 -5.36
N GLU A 19 -1.50 1.28 -4.83
CA GLU A 19 -0.72 2.30 -4.12
C GLU A 19 -0.33 3.47 -5.03
N VAL A 20 0.05 3.17 -6.27
CA VAL A 20 0.35 4.16 -7.32
C VAL A 20 -0.88 5.01 -7.63
N ALA A 21 -2.03 4.37 -7.84
CA ALA A 21 -3.29 5.07 -8.11
C ALA A 21 -3.69 5.95 -6.91
N VAL A 22 -3.55 5.44 -5.69
CA VAL A 22 -3.84 6.19 -4.47
C VAL A 22 -2.94 7.42 -4.36
N ARG A 23 -1.64 7.27 -4.58
CA ARG A 23 -0.65 8.34 -4.41
C ARG A 23 -0.79 9.45 -5.44
N TRP A 24 -0.97 9.12 -6.72
CA TRP A 24 -0.88 10.09 -7.82
C TRP A 24 -2.22 10.47 -8.44
N ALA A 25 -3.29 9.69 -8.26
CA ALA A 25 -4.61 10.05 -8.74
C ALA A 25 -5.56 10.40 -7.59
N VAL A 26 -5.78 9.46 -6.66
CA VAL A 26 -6.81 9.63 -5.63
C VAL A 26 -6.44 10.73 -4.64
N HIS A 27 -5.24 10.68 -4.06
CA HIS A 27 -4.84 11.64 -3.04
C HIS A 27 -4.84 13.11 -3.54
N PRO A 28 -4.26 13.43 -4.72
CA PRO A 28 -4.33 14.78 -5.27
C PRO A 28 -5.76 15.22 -5.57
N ALA A 29 -6.60 14.33 -6.13
CA ALA A 29 -8.00 14.64 -6.39
C ALA A 29 -8.77 14.98 -5.11
N LEU A 30 -8.51 14.25 -4.01
CA LEU A 30 -9.13 14.52 -2.71
C LEU A 30 -8.71 15.87 -2.12
N VAL A 31 -7.45 16.28 -2.30
CA VAL A 31 -6.92 17.55 -1.77
C VAL A 31 -7.49 18.76 -2.53
N ALA A 32 -8.03 18.57 -3.73
CA ALA A 32 -8.68 19.62 -4.51
C ALA A 32 -10.14 19.91 -4.08
N LEU A 33 -10.72 19.07 -3.21
CA LEU A 33 -12.09 19.21 -2.73
C LEU A 33 -12.16 20.15 -1.52
N ASP A 34 -13.36 20.62 -1.17
CA ASP A 34 -13.60 21.28 0.11
C ASP A 34 -13.36 20.31 1.29
N ASP A 35 -13.06 20.87 2.46
CA ASP A 35 -12.63 20.11 3.64
C ASP A 35 -13.58 18.96 4.03
N ALA A 36 -14.88 19.25 4.07
CA ALA A 36 -15.88 18.29 4.52
C ALA A 36 -16.08 17.18 3.48
N THR A 37 -16.15 17.52 2.20
CA THR A 37 -16.23 16.54 1.11
C THR A 37 -14.97 15.68 1.04
N GLN A 38 -13.78 16.29 1.16
CA GLN A 38 -12.52 15.57 1.22
C GLN A 38 -12.52 14.53 2.34
N LEU A 39 -12.93 14.91 3.57
CA LEU A 39 -12.94 14.00 4.70
C LEU A 39 -13.96 12.87 4.54
N ARG A 40 -15.17 13.16 4.06
CA ARG A 40 -16.18 12.12 3.76
C ARG A 40 -15.67 11.12 2.73
N ALA A 41 -15.06 11.60 1.65
CA ALA A 41 -14.49 10.74 0.62
C ALA A 41 -13.33 9.89 1.15
N ARG A 42 -12.44 10.46 1.97
CA ARG A 42 -11.37 9.71 2.65
C ARG A 42 -11.94 8.62 3.55
N GLN A 43 -12.95 8.92 4.36
CA GLN A 43 -13.58 7.92 5.23
C GLN A 43 -14.24 6.79 4.43
N ALA A 44 -14.90 7.10 3.31
CA ALA A 44 -15.46 6.09 2.42
C ALA A 44 -14.36 5.17 1.85
N LEU A 45 -13.30 5.76 1.30
CA LEU A 45 -12.15 5.02 0.78
C LEU A 45 -11.51 4.14 1.86
N ILE A 46 -11.24 4.67 3.05
CA ILE A 46 -10.67 3.91 4.16
C ILE A 46 -11.55 2.71 4.51
N ARG A 47 -12.88 2.87 4.59
CA ARG A 47 -13.79 1.76 4.93
C ARG A 47 -13.79 0.64 3.88
N THR A 48 -13.59 0.98 2.61
CA THR A 48 -13.50 0.00 1.51
C THR A 48 -12.12 -0.67 1.45
N LEU A 49 -11.05 0.12 1.50
CA LEU A 49 -9.68 -0.36 1.31
C LEU A 49 -9.11 -1.07 2.54
N ARG A 50 -9.64 -0.83 3.75
CA ARG A 50 -9.19 -1.52 4.98
C ARG A 50 -9.36 -3.05 4.95
N VAL A 51 -10.16 -3.58 4.03
CA VAL A 51 -10.31 -5.03 3.80
C VAL A 51 -9.55 -5.46 2.56
N LEU A 52 -9.75 -4.78 1.44
CA LEU A 52 -9.15 -5.16 0.16
C LEU A 52 -7.62 -5.15 0.19
N VAL A 53 -7.01 -4.08 0.70
CA VAL A 53 -5.56 -3.89 0.65
C VAL A 53 -4.82 -4.95 1.50
N PRO A 54 -5.22 -5.23 2.76
CA PRO A 54 -4.60 -6.31 3.52
C PRO A 54 -4.73 -7.69 2.85
N VAL A 55 -5.86 -7.99 2.22
CA VAL A 55 -6.05 -9.28 1.51
C VAL A 55 -5.06 -9.41 0.35
N ILE A 56 -4.93 -8.38 -0.48
CA ILE A 56 -3.96 -8.34 -1.59
C ILE A 56 -2.53 -8.44 -1.03
N TYR A 57 -2.21 -7.67 0.01
CA TYR A 57 -0.89 -7.68 0.63
C TYR A 57 -0.50 -9.07 1.17
N PHE A 58 -1.34 -9.69 2.00
CA PHE A 58 -1.02 -10.98 2.61
C PHE A 58 -0.94 -12.10 1.56
N ALA A 59 -1.79 -12.06 0.54
CA ALA A 59 -1.69 -12.99 -0.58
C ALA A 59 -0.39 -12.81 -1.37
N GLY A 60 -0.01 -11.56 -1.66
CA GLY A 60 1.23 -11.23 -2.38
C GLY A 60 2.48 -11.61 -1.59
N LEU A 61 2.49 -11.33 -0.28
CA LEU A 61 3.58 -11.73 0.61
C LEU A 61 3.71 -13.25 0.68
N ALA A 62 2.61 -13.98 0.86
CA ALA A 62 2.62 -15.44 0.92
C ALA A 62 3.14 -16.05 -0.40
N ALA A 63 2.68 -15.53 -1.55
CA ALA A 63 3.16 -15.97 -2.86
C ALA A 63 4.67 -15.68 -3.05
N THR A 64 5.13 -14.50 -2.65
CA THR A 64 6.55 -14.11 -2.76
C THR A 64 7.44 -14.97 -1.85
N ILE A 65 7.00 -15.27 -0.63
CA ILE A 65 7.73 -16.16 0.28
C ILE A 65 7.75 -17.60 -0.26
N ALA A 66 6.63 -18.09 -0.78
CA ALA A 66 6.57 -19.43 -1.37
C ALA A 66 7.52 -19.55 -2.57
N ASP A 67 7.55 -18.54 -3.45
CA ASP A 67 8.47 -18.47 -4.58
C ASP A 67 9.94 -18.44 -4.12
N LEU A 68 10.28 -17.70 -3.06
CA LEU A 68 11.61 -17.71 -2.45
C LEU A 68 12.02 -19.09 -1.91
N VAL A 69 11.10 -19.79 -1.22
CA VAL A 69 11.39 -21.09 -0.61
C VAL A 69 11.54 -22.18 -1.66
N VAL A 70 10.69 -22.16 -2.70
CA VAL A 70 10.67 -23.18 -3.76
C VAL A 70 11.77 -22.93 -4.81
N GLY A 71 11.94 -21.68 -5.24
CA GLY A 71 12.94 -21.29 -6.24
C GLY A 71 14.37 -21.23 -5.70
N GLY A 72 14.55 -21.29 -4.38
CA GLY A 72 15.84 -21.19 -3.71
C GLY A 72 16.24 -19.74 -3.38
N PRO A 73 17.20 -19.55 -2.45
CA PRO A 73 17.60 -18.23 -1.96
C PRO A 73 18.33 -17.44 -3.06
N ASP A 74 17.57 -16.57 -3.71
CA ASP A 74 18.05 -15.54 -4.62
C ASP A 74 17.93 -14.17 -3.93
N GLY A 75 18.95 -13.33 -4.12
CA GLY A 75 18.99 -11.97 -3.57
C GLY A 75 17.81 -11.11 -4.01
N LEU A 76 17.29 -11.30 -5.24
CA LEU A 76 16.13 -10.53 -5.73
C LEU A 76 14.84 -10.93 -5.02
N ARG A 77 14.56 -12.24 -4.92
CA ARG A 77 13.41 -12.76 -4.17
C ARG A 77 13.43 -12.34 -2.71
N LEU A 78 14.60 -12.42 -2.06
CA LEU A 78 14.77 -11.96 -0.68
C LEU A 78 14.53 -10.44 -0.56
N ALA A 79 15.10 -9.65 -1.46
CA ALA A 79 14.88 -8.20 -1.48
C ALA A 79 13.40 -7.83 -1.71
N ALA A 80 12.67 -8.61 -2.52
CA ALA A 80 11.24 -8.41 -2.74
C ALA A 80 10.44 -8.62 -1.45
N VAL A 81 10.72 -9.70 -0.69
CA VAL A 81 10.12 -9.94 0.62
C VAL A 81 10.42 -8.78 1.58
N VAL A 82 11.68 -8.31 1.62
CA VAL A 82 12.07 -7.17 2.46
C VAL A 82 11.32 -5.90 2.07
N ALA A 83 11.15 -5.63 0.77
CA ALA A 83 10.36 -4.48 0.30
C ALA A 83 8.89 -4.56 0.75
N LEU A 84 8.26 -5.74 0.69
CA LEU A 84 6.91 -5.95 1.22
C LEU A 84 6.84 -5.77 2.74
N VAL A 85 7.88 -6.15 3.49
CA VAL A 85 7.96 -5.88 4.94
C VAL A 85 8.07 -4.39 5.23
N VAL A 86 8.85 -3.64 4.44
CA VAL A 86 8.94 -2.17 4.54
C VAL A 86 7.59 -1.53 4.25
N TRP A 87 6.88 -2.00 3.22
CA TRP A 87 5.50 -1.59 2.94
C TRP A 87 4.61 -1.80 4.16
N ALA A 88 4.65 -2.99 4.78
CA ALA A 88 3.82 -3.29 5.96
C ALA A 88 4.16 -2.43 7.17
N GLY A 89 5.44 -2.13 7.40
CA GLY A 89 5.86 -1.21 8.44
C GLY A 89 5.27 0.18 8.26
N ALA A 90 5.33 0.73 7.03
CA ALA A 90 4.71 2.02 6.70
C ALA A 90 3.17 1.99 6.80
N THR A 91 2.56 0.86 6.46
CA THR A 91 1.10 0.67 6.53
C THR A 91 0.62 0.56 7.98
N PHE A 92 0.99 -0.51 8.68
CA PHE A 92 0.46 -0.83 10.00
C PHE A 92 1.02 0.07 11.11
N GLY A 93 2.29 0.48 10.99
CA GLY A 93 2.93 1.42 11.93
C GLY A 93 2.68 2.89 11.61
N GLY A 94 2.03 3.21 10.49
CA GLY A 94 1.89 4.57 9.99
C GLY A 94 0.47 4.89 9.52
N THR A 95 0.19 4.61 8.25
CA THR A 95 -1.05 5.06 7.60
C THR A 95 -2.31 4.50 8.25
N VAL A 96 -2.32 3.25 8.72
CA VAL A 96 -3.46 2.61 9.38
C VAL A 96 -3.83 3.31 10.70
N ILE A 97 -2.84 3.78 11.46
CA ILE A 97 -3.06 4.51 12.71
C ILE A 97 -3.78 5.83 12.41
N ILE A 98 -3.31 6.57 11.40
CA ILE A 98 -3.95 7.82 10.98
C ILE A 98 -5.34 7.56 10.41
N ASN A 99 -5.50 6.54 9.56
CA ASN A 99 -6.78 6.17 8.97
C ASN A 99 -7.84 5.83 10.03
N SER A 100 -7.44 5.12 11.09
CA SER A 100 -8.31 4.80 12.22
C SER A 100 -8.82 6.06 12.92
N ALA A 101 -7.95 7.06 13.10
CA ALA A 101 -8.36 8.36 13.65
C ALA A 101 -9.33 9.09 12.70
N VAL A 102 -9.02 9.13 11.39
CA VAL A 102 -9.85 9.81 10.37
C VAL A 102 -11.28 9.27 10.31
N ILE A 103 -11.48 7.95 10.49
CA ILE A 103 -12.82 7.33 10.52
C ILE A 103 -13.71 7.94 11.62
N ALA A 104 -13.13 8.34 12.75
CA ALA A 104 -13.86 8.82 13.92
C ALA A 104 -14.11 10.34 13.92
N TRP A 105 -13.53 11.08 12.97
CA TRP A 105 -13.71 12.54 12.91
C TRP A 105 -15.09 12.92 12.39
N ASP A 106 -15.62 14.02 12.92
CA ASP A 106 -16.72 14.75 12.31
C ASP A 106 -16.19 15.51 11.08
N PRO A 107 -16.67 15.22 9.85
CA PRO A 107 -16.25 15.94 8.65
C PRO A 107 -16.58 17.43 8.66
N ASP A 108 -17.62 17.84 9.40
CA ASP A 108 -18.04 19.24 9.49
C ASP A 108 -17.33 20.00 10.62
N ALA A 109 -16.64 19.27 11.52
CA ALA A 109 -15.86 19.83 12.62
C ALA A 109 -14.58 19.01 12.90
N PRO A 110 -13.62 18.93 11.96
CA PRO A 110 -12.43 18.11 12.15
C PRO A 110 -11.45 18.69 13.17
N PRO A 111 -10.55 17.86 13.75
CA PRO A 111 -9.52 18.34 14.67
C PRO A 111 -8.65 19.44 14.04
N ALA A 112 -8.24 20.45 14.82
CA ALA A 112 -7.50 21.61 14.31
C ALA A 112 -6.21 21.25 13.51
N ASN A 113 -5.58 20.12 13.82
CA ASN A 113 -4.36 19.64 13.16
C ASN A 113 -4.60 18.64 12.01
N TRP A 114 -5.84 18.43 11.56
CA TRP A 114 -6.19 17.38 10.59
C TRP A 114 -5.38 17.46 9.29
N ARG A 115 -5.12 18.68 8.77
CA ARG A 115 -4.29 18.88 7.56
C ARG A 115 -2.86 18.39 7.77
N GLY A 116 -2.29 18.65 8.93
CA GLY A 116 -0.96 18.16 9.31
C GLY A 116 -0.91 16.63 9.33
N LEU A 117 -1.99 15.98 9.78
CA LEU A 117 -2.10 14.52 9.74
C LEU A 117 -2.24 13.98 8.32
N VAL A 118 -2.97 14.67 7.43
CA VAL A 118 -3.05 14.31 6.00
C VAL A 118 -1.69 14.46 5.30
N VAL A 119 -0.93 15.52 5.61
CA VAL A 119 0.44 15.71 5.09
C VAL A 119 1.38 14.62 5.63
N ARG A 120 1.29 14.30 6.92
CA ARG A 120 2.07 13.20 7.52
C ARG A 120 1.73 11.86 6.86
N TRP A 121 0.46 11.59 6.64
CA TRP A 121 -0.02 10.42 5.90
C TRP A 121 0.62 10.37 4.51
N ALA A 122 0.59 11.47 3.76
CA ALA A 122 1.14 11.53 2.41
C ALA A 122 2.66 11.30 2.35
N ARG A 123 3.40 11.71 3.39
CA ARG A 123 4.84 11.42 3.51
C ARG A 123 5.11 9.94 3.75
N ILE A 124 4.33 9.30 4.61
CA ILE A 124 4.44 7.85 4.86
C ILE A 124 4.04 7.08 3.59
N ASP A 125 3.02 7.55 2.89
CA ASP A 125 2.51 6.96 1.64
C ASP A 125 3.56 6.95 0.52
N VAL A 126 4.51 7.90 0.50
CA VAL A 126 5.66 7.83 -0.42
C VAL A 126 6.51 6.58 -0.17
N VAL A 127 6.82 6.28 1.09
CA VAL A 127 7.59 5.07 1.44
C VAL A 127 6.79 3.83 1.08
N ARG A 128 5.50 3.81 1.43
CA ARG A 128 4.60 2.69 1.16
C ARG A 128 4.48 2.40 -0.34
N SER A 129 4.08 3.40 -1.14
CA SER A 129 3.95 3.24 -2.59
C SER A 129 5.26 2.87 -3.28
N SER A 130 6.38 3.49 -2.89
CA SER A 130 7.70 3.15 -3.43
C SER A 130 8.09 1.71 -3.11
N ALA A 131 7.84 1.25 -1.87
CA ALA A 131 8.15 -0.12 -1.47
C ALA A 131 7.32 -1.16 -2.25
N ALA A 132 6.03 -0.89 -2.52
CA ALA A 132 5.22 -1.77 -3.36
C ALA A 132 5.73 -1.84 -4.80
N VAL A 133 6.09 -0.69 -5.41
CA VAL A 133 6.65 -0.65 -6.77
C VAL A 133 8.00 -1.36 -6.84
N VAL A 134 8.87 -1.16 -5.85
CA VAL A 134 10.16 -1.86 -5.77
C VAL A 134 9.94 -3.37 -5.63
N ALA A 135 9.01 -3.81 -4.79
CA ALA A 135 8.65 -5.22 -4.67
C ALA A 135 8.19 -5.80 -6.01
N LEU A 136 7.32 -5.09 -6.74
CA LEU A 136 6.86 -5.49 -8.08
C LEU A 136 8.04 -5.65 -9.06
N VAL A 137 8.93 -4.66 -9.12
CA VAL A 137 10.09 -4.72 -10.02
C VAL A 137 10.97 -5.91 -9.67
N LEU A 138 11.23 -6.15 -8.38
CA LEU A 138 12.07 -7.26 -7.94
C LEU A 138 11.46 -8.62 -8.28
N VAL A 139 10.16 -8.84 -8.03
CA VAL A 139 9.51 -10.11 -8.41
C VAL A 139 9.45 -10.29 -9.92
N ALA A 140 9.25 -9.22 -10.69
CA ALA A 140 9.21 -9.28 -12.15
C ALA A 140 10.58 -9.58 -12.75
N VAL A 141 11.65 -9.00 -12.21
CA VAL A 141 13.03 -9.26 -12.64
C VAL A 141 13.45 -10.69 -12.25
N ALA A 142 13.15 -11.13 -11.02
CA ALA A 142 13.42 -12.50 -10.58
C ALA A 142 12.65 -13.56 -11.41
N ALA A 143 11.54 -13.17 -12.04
CA ALA A 143 10.75 -14.08 -12.87
C ALA A 143 11.38 -14.38 -14.25
N VAL A 144 12.30 -13.52 -14.71
CA VAL A 144 12.91 -13.59 -16.05
C VAL A 144 14.41 -13.89 -16.03
N LEU A 145 15.03 -13.92 -14.86
CA LEU A 145 16.42 -14.34 -14.62
C LEU A 145 16.46 -15.78 -14.10
#